data_AF-R4LM22-F1
#
_entry.id   AF-R4LM22-F1
#
_cell.length_a   1.000
_cell.length_b   1.000
_cell.length_c   1.000
_cell.angle_alpha   90.00
_cell.angle_beta   90.00
_cell.angle_gamma   90.00
#
_symmetry.space_group_name_H-M   'P 1'
#
loop_
_entity.id
_entity.type
_entity.pdbx_description
1 polymer ?
#
loop_
_entity_poly.entity_id
_entity_poly.type
_entity_poly.pdbx_seq_one_letter_code
_entity_poly.pdbx_strand_id
1 'polypeptide(L)' 'MDSYDPAVAKAMELITEEASRQGFQVTQHSDGTWRVTREGQVLLLQVVDALGVLKALSLLISAGLDWPHQG' A
#
# COMPACT_ATOMS: atom_id res chain seq x y z
N MET A 1 5.52 -4.74 -23.57
CA MET A 1 5.83 -5.60 -22.42
C MET A 1 5.93 -4.65 -21.26
N ASP A 2 4.84 -4.51 -20.51
CA ASP A 2 4.77 -3.52 -19.43
C ASP A 2 5.83 -3.89 -18.40
N SER A 3 6.89 -3.11 -18.38
CA SER A 3 7.99 -3.29 -17.45
C SER A 3 7.47 -2.96 -16.07
N TYR A 4 7.10 -4.00 -15.33
CA TYR A 4 6.79 -3.91 -13.91
C TYR A 4 8.01 -3.26 -13.23
N ASP A 5 7.85 -2.02 -12.75
CA ASP A 5 8.95 -1.31 -12.11
C ASP A 5 9.22 -2.00 -10.76
N PRO A 6 10.39 -2.65 -10.58
CA PRO A 6 10.71 -3.36 -9.35
C PRO A 6 10.72 -2.40 -8.14
N ALA A 7 10.96 -1.11 -8.33
CA ALA A 7 10.90 -0.12 -7.27
C ALA A 7 9.46 0.12 -6.79
N VAL A 8 8.49 0.12 -7.70
CA VAL A 8 7.05 0.25 -7.37
C VAL A 8 6.59 -0.93 -6.52
N ALA A 9 6.97 -2.15 -6.96
CA ALA A 9 6.66 -3.37 -6.23
C ALA A 9 7.25 -3.37 -4.82
N LYS A 10 8.54 -3.03 -4.72
CA LYS A 10 9.26 -3.01 -3.45
C LYS A 10 8.72 -1.93 -2.50
N ALA A 11 8.32 -0.77 -3.02
CA ALA A 11 7.72 0.28 -2.22
C ALA A 11 6.37 -0.17 -1.64
N MET A 12 5.51 -0.80 -2.44
CA MET A 12 4.24 -1.34 -1.94
C MET A 12 4.42 -2.44 -0.91
N GLU A 13 5.41 -3.32 -1.07
CA GLU A 13 5.76 -4.33 -0.07
C GLU A 13 6.11 -3.66 1.28
N LEU A 14 7.02 -2.67 1.29
CA LEU A 14 7.41 -1.96 2.52
C LEU A 14 6.22 -1.24 3.18
N ILE A 15 5.39 -0.56 2.38
CA ILE A 15 4.21 0.15 2.89
C ILE A 15 3.23 -0.81 3.55
N THR A 16 2.99 -1.95 2.92
CA THR A 16 1.99 -2.92 3.39
C THR A 16 2.49 -3.80 4.54
N GLU A 17 3.78 -4.06 4.62
CA GLU A 17 4.42 -4.66 5.80
C GLU A 17 4.24 -3.77 7.03
N GLU A 18 4.49 -2.47 6.91
CA GLU A 18 4.30 -1.54 8.03
C GLU A 18 2.83 -1.39 8.39
N ALA A 19 1.94 -1.30 7.41
CA ALA A 19 0.49 -1.31 7.68
C ALA A 19 0.07 -2.57 8.44
N SER A 20 0.59 -3.74 8.05
CA SER A 20 0.32 -4.99 8.75
C SER A 20 0.83 -4.98 10.19
N ARG A 21 2.03 -4.44 10.43
CA ARG A 21 2.58 -4.25 11.79
C ARG A 21 1.69 -3.37 12.68
N GLN A 22 1.03 -2.37 12.10
CA GLN A 22 0.13 -1.47 12.81
C GLN A 22 -1.31 -1.99 12.89
N GLY A 23 -1.55 -3.22 12.44
CA GLY A 23 -2.84 -3.92 12.57
C GLY A 23 -3.81 -3.64 11.43
N PHE A 24 -3.33 -3.20 10.26
CA PHE A 24 -4.12 -3.29 9.04
C PHE A 24 -4.11 -4.73 8.54
N GLN A 25 -5.23 -5.20 7.98
CA GLN A 25 -5.29 -6.49 7.28
C GLN A 25 -5.00 -6.26 5.81
N VAL A 26 -3.88 -6.78 5.32
CA VAL A 26 -3.45 -6.64 3.93
C VAL A 26 -3.59 -7.97 3.19
N THR A 27 -4.10 -7.94 1.96
CA THR A 27 -4.09 -9.08 1.04
C THR A 27 -3.78 -8.60 -0.36
N GLN A 28 -2.80 -9.23 -1.02
CA GLN A 28 -2.52 -9.00 -2.43
C GLN A 28 -3.28 -10.03 -3.28
N HIS A 29 -4.00 -9.55 -4.28
CA HIS A 29 -4.67 -10.38 -5.27
C HIS A 29 -3.75 -10.66 -6.46
N SER A 30 -4.03 -11.75 -7.20
CA SER A 30 -3.23 -12.18 -8.36
C SER A 30 -3.24 -11.20 -9.53
N ASP A 31 -4.22 -10.28 -9.58
CA ASP A 31 -4.32 -9.20 -10.56
C ASP A 31 -3.47 -7.97 -10.19
N GLY A 32 -2.72 -8.04 -9.09
CA GLY A 32 -1.89 -6.95 -8.58
C GLY A 32 -2.63 -5.95 -7.69
N THR A 33 -3.92 -6.15 -7.43
CA THR A 33 -4.69 -5.31 -6.50
C THR A 33 -4.35 -5.64 -5.05
N TRP A 34 -4.15 -4.61 -4.23
CA TRP A 34 -3.99 -4.75 -2.79
C TRP A 34 -5.30 -4.39 -2.08
N ARG A 35 -5.80 -5.31 -1.27
CA ARG A 35 -6.90 -5.06 -0.35
C ARG A 35 -6.35 -4.77 1.04
N VAL A 36 -6.68 -3.62 1.60
CA VAL A 36 -6.28 -3.21 2.95
C VAL A 36 -7.53 -2.91 3.78
N THR A 37 -7.64 -3.51 4.97
CA THR A 37 -8.80 -3.34 5.86
C THR A 37 -8.37 -2.85 7.24
N ARG A 38 -9.07 -1.84 7.78
CA ARG A 38 -8.87 -1.33 9.14
C ARG A 38 -10.20 -0.85 9.70
N GLU A 39 -10.57 -1.30 10.90
CA GLU A 39 -11.77 -0.80 11.62
C GLU A 39 -13.06 -0.80 10.79
N GLY A 40 -13.23 -1.79 9.90
CA GLY A 40 -14.39 -1.90 9.01
C GLY A 40 -14.30 -1.10 7.71
N GLN A 41 -13.29 -0.24 7.54
CA GLN A 41 -12.98 0.41 6.27
C GLN A 41 -12.17 -0.54 5.38
N VAL A 42 -12.57 -0.65 4.11
CA VAL A 42 -11.86 -1.43 3.09
C VAL A 42 -11.34 -0.49 2.01
N LEU A 43 -10.04 -0.57 1.73
CA LEU A 43 -9.35 0.13 0.66
C LEU A 43 -8.90 -0.89 -0.38
N LEU A 44 -9.19 -0.62 -1.65
CA LEU A 44 -8.69 -1.38 -2.79
C LEU A 44 -7.69 -0.50 -3.56
N LEU A 45 -6.45 -0.95 -3.65
CA LEU A 45 -5.33 -0.18 -4.17
C LEU A 45 -4.77 -0.90 -5.39
N GLN A 46 -4.94 -0.31 -6.57
CA GLN A 46 -4.26 -0.73 -7.79
C GLN A 46 -3.11 0.23 -8.04
N VAL A 47 -1.87 -0.26 -7.92
CA VAL A 47 -0.66 0.55 -7.98
C VAL A 47 0.22 0.05 -9.11
N VAL A 48 0.36 0.88 -10.16
CA VAL A 48 1.09 0.53 -11.39
C VAL A 48 2.31 1.42 -11.63
N ASP A 49 2.44 2.53 -10.90
CA ASP A 49 3.50 3.51 -11.04
C ASP A 49 3.84 4.19 -9.70
N ALA A 50 4.89 5.00 -9.69
CA ALA A 50 5.36 5.72 -8.50
C ALA A 50 4.32 6.70 -7.94
N LEU A 51 3.50 7.33 -8.79
CA LEU A 51 2.44 8.23 -8.33
C LEU A 51 1.33 7.44 -7.61
N GLY A 52 1.01 6.25 -8.08
CA GLY A 52 0.11 5.29 -7.45
C GLY A 52 0.61 4.89 -6.06
N VAL A 53 1.92 4.66 -5.90
CA VAL A 53 2.53 4.39 -4.60
C VAL A 53 2.28 5.54 -3.62
N LEU A 54 2.55 6.78 -4.06
CA LEU A 54 2.35 7.97 -3.21
C LEU A 54 0.87 8.16 -2.83
N LYS A 55 -0.05 7.92 -3.77
CA LYS A 55 -1.50 7.97 -3.49
C LYS A 55 -1.93 6.89 -2.51
N ALA A 56 -1.44 5.66 -2.69
CA ALA A 56 -1.71 4.55 -1.79
C ALA A 56 -1.22 4.86 -0.36
N LEU A 57 0.01 5.36 -0.22
CA LEU A 57 0.56 5.77 1.07
C LEU A 57 -0.28 6.89 1.71
N SER A 58 -0.65 7.92 0.95
CA SER A 58 -1.48 9.02 1.46
C SER A 58 -2.85 8.54 1.94
N LEU A 59 -3.47 7.59 1.23
CA LEU A 59 -4.75 7.00 1.63
C LEU A 59 -4.61 6.18 2.91
N LEU A 60 -3.54 5.40 3.04
CA LEU A 60 -3.28 4.61 4.24
C LEU A 60 -2.99 5.51 5.45
N ILE A 61 -2.23 6.58 5.28
CA ILE A 61 -2.01 7.58 6.34
C ILE A 61 -3.35 8.22 6.76
N SER A 62 -4.21 8.56 5.80
CA SER A 62 -5.55 9.08 6.09
C SER A 62 -6.44 8.06 6.81
N ALA A 63 -6.19 6.76 6.62
CA ALA A 63 -6.84 5.66 7.32
C ALA A 63 -6.16 5.29 8.65
N GLY A 64 -5.16 6.07 9.09
CA GLY A 64 -4.51 5.92 10.39
C GLY A 64 -3.17 5.17 10.38
N LEU A 65 -2.55 4.96 9.21
CA LEU A 65 -1.18 4.46 9.15
C LEU A 65 -0.22 5.54 9.66
N ASP A 66 0.48 5.26 10.75
CA ASP A 66 1.55 6.12 11.26
C ASP A 66 2.83 5.83 10.48
N TRP A 67 3.02 6.53 9.36
CA TRP A 67 4.23 6.37 8.56
C TRP A 67 5.38 7.16 9.22
N PRO A 68 6.44 6.50 9.71
CA PRO A 68 7.52 7.21 10.39
C PRO A 68 8.14 8.22 9.43
N HIS A 69 7.99 9.49 9.76
CA HIS A 69 8.71 10.56 9.10
C HIS A 69 10.21 10.34 9.43
N GLN A 70 10.96 9.73 8.51
CA GLN A 70 12.40 9.91 8.52
C GLN A 70 12.67 11.34 8.10
N GLY A 71 12.72 12.23 9.09
CA GLY A 71 13.21 13.60 8.95
C GLY A 71 14.71 13.64 8.72
#